data_AF-A0A8I1MUL1-F1
#
_entry.id   AF-A0A8I1MUL1-F1
#
_cell.length_a   1.000
_cell.length_b   1.000
_cell.length_c   1.000
_cell.angle_alpha   90.00
_cell.angle_beta   90.00
_cell.angle_gamma   90.00
#
_symmetry.space_group_name_H-M   'P 1'
#
loop_
_entity.id
_entity.type
_entity.pdbx_description
1 polymer ?
#
loop_
_entity_poly.entity_id
_entity_poly.type
_entity_poly.pdbx_seq_one_letter_code
_entity_poly.pdbx_strand_id
1 'polypeptide(L)'
;MVKPAMRREAAEYLKKSYLVGLRRICGLLQMARSTFYHKLSGRGDEALREALKETALRRRRWGYRMLGLALKRRGITDNAKRIYRIYREEGLQVRQRRKRKAAKPTPSPSNLITL
;
A
#
# COMPACT_ATOMS: atom_id res chain seq x y z
N MET A 1 22.40 -17.05 7.16
CA MET A 1 20.98 -17.43 7.40
C MET A 1 20.22 -17.40 6.07
N VAL A 2 19.64 -18.52 5.63
CA VAL A 2 18.97 -18.61 4.31
C VAL A 2 17.53 -18.11 4.40
N LYS A 3 17.13 -17.23 3.48
CA LYS A 3 15.74 -16.71 3.44
C LYS A 3 14.75 -17.83 3.07
N PRO A 4 13.53 -17.85 3.65
CA PRO A 4 12.52 -18.86 3.33
C PRO A 4 12.16 -18.94 1.84
N ALA A 5 12.24 -17.82 1.11
CA ALA A 5 12.02 -17.76 -0.33
C ALA A 5 13.05 -18.59 -1.12
N MET A 6 14.34 -18.47 -0.77
CA MET A 6 15.43 -19.21 -1.42
C MET A 6 15.33 -20.71 -1.16
N ARG A 7 14.86 -21.13 0.02
CA ARG A 7 14.58 -22.55 0.31
C ARG A 7 13.43 -23.09 -0.53
N ARG A 8 12.39 -22.30 -0.80
CA ARG A 8 11.29 -22.70 -1.70
C ARG A 8 11.78 -22.88 -3.12
N GLU A 9 12.58 -21.95 -3.61
CA GLU A 9 13.15 -22.00 -4.97
C GLU A 9 14.04 -23.24 -5.15
N ALA A 10 14.91 -23.53 -4.17
CA ALA A 10 15.70 -24.75 -4.15
C ALA A 10 14.82 -26.02 -4.13
N ALA A 11 13.71 -26.01 -3.38
CA ALA A 11 12.78 -27.15 -3.34
C ALA A 11 12.08 -27.37 -4.69
N GLU A 12 11.69 -26.29 -5.38
CA GLU A 12 11.12 -26.38 -6.73
C GLU A 12 12.14 -26.88 -7.75
N TYR A 13 13.39 -26.42 -7.66
CA TYR A 13 14.48 -26.91 -8.51
C TYR A 13 14.68 -28.41 -8.32
N LEU A 14 14.85 -28.89 -7.08
CA LEU A 14 15.05 -30.30 -6.79
C LEU A 14 13.87 -31.18 -7.23
N LYS A 15 12.64 -30.66 -7.12
CA LYS A 15 11.44 -31.37 -7.58
C LYS A 15 11.39 -31.51 -9.10
N LYS A 16 11.93 -30.53 -9.85
CA LYS A 16 11.99 -30.56 -11.32
C LYS A 16 13.13 -31.41 -11.83
N SER A 17 14.30 -31.32 -11.20
CA SER A 17 15.53 -32.00 -11.65
C SER A 17 15.57 -33.48 -11.27
N TYR A 18 14.83 -33.90 -10.25
CA TYR A 18 14.90 -35.26 -9.72
C TYR A 18 13.49 -35.85 -9.46
N LEU A 19 13.33 -37.15 -9.69
CA LEU A 19 12.11 -37.93 -9.41
C LEU A 19 11.97 -38.26 -7.90
N VAL A 20 12.10 -37.25 -7.04
CA VAL A 20 11.97 -37.41 -5.58
C VAL A 20 10.70 -36.75 -5.05
N GLY A 21 10.06 -37.44 -4.10
CA GLY A 21 8.90 -36.92 -3.41
C GLY A 21 9.22 -35.70 -2.55
N LEU A 22 8.24 -34.79 -2.43
CA LEU A 22 8.32 -33.55 -1.64
C LEU A 22 8.73 -33.75 -0.19
N ARG A 23 8.40 -34.90 0.43
CA ARG A 23 8.81 -35.23 1.80
C ARG A 23 10.34 -35.31 1.93
N ARG A 24 11.01 -35.93 0.95
CA ARG A 24 12.48 -36.09 0.95
C ARG A 24 13.16 -34.75 0.67
N ILE A 25 12.65 -33.99 -0.29
CA ILE A 25 13.16 -32.65 -0.64
C ILE A 25 13.04 -31.68 0.55
N CYS A 26 11.87 -31.61 1.19
CA CYS A 26 11.66 -30.74 2.34
C CYS A 26 12.48 -31.16 3.56
N GLY A 27 12.72 -32.47 3.74
CA GLY A 27 13.63 -32.99 4.77
C GLY A 27 15.08 -32.55 4.55
N LEU A 28 15.58 -32.66 3.32
CA LEU A 28 16.92 -32.20 2.94
C LEU A 28 17.11 -30.69 3.18
N LEU A 29 16.11 -29.89 2.82
CA LEU A 29 16.16 -28.43 2.95
C LEU A 29 15.76 -27.91 4.35
N GLN A 30 15.46 -28.81 5.29
CA GLN A 30 14.96 -28.49 6.63
C GLN A 30 13.82 -27.46 6.60
N MET A 31 12.82 -27.68 5.74
CA MET A 31 11.65 -26.81 5.59
C MET A 31 10.36 -27.58 5.81
N ALA A 32 9.35 -26.93 6.40
CA ALA A 32 8.02 -27.52 6.51
C ALA A 32 7.36 -27.61 5.12
N ARG A 33 6.60 -28.68 4.87
CA ARG A 33 5.82 -28.85 3.61
C ARG A 33 4.78 -27.74 3.41
N SER A 34 4.20 -27.23 4.50
CA SER A 34 3.26 -26.11 4.47
C SER A 34 3.90 -24.88 3.82
N THR A 35 5.19 -24.65 4.09
CA THR A 35 5.96 -23.58 3.47
C THR A 35 6.05 -23.76 1.96
N PHE A 36 6.20 -24.98 1.44
CA PHE A 36 6.22 -25.23 -0.01
C PHE A 36 4.85 -24.96 -0.65
N TYR A 37 3.76 -25.41 -0.03
CA TYR A 37 2.41 -25.22 -0.57
C TYR A 37 1.86 -23.81 -0.40
N HIS A 38 2.41 -23.04 0.53
CA HIS A 38 1.95 -21.69 0.80
C HIS A 38 2.32 -20.76 -0.37
N LYS A 39 1.34 -20.56 -1.25
CA LYS A 39 1.32 -19.51 -2.25
C LYS A 39 0.88 -18.20 -1.58
N LEU A 40 1.55 -17.10 -1.91
CA LEU A 40 1.02 -15.77 -1.62
C LEU A 40 -0.18 -15.58 -2.54
N SER A 41 -1.39 -15.75 -2.01
CA SER A 41 -2.59 -15.33 -2.73
C SER A 41 -2.61 -13.81 -2.74
N GLY A 42 -2.02 -13.21 -3.76
CA GLY A 42 -2.22 -11.81 -4.06
C GLY A 42 -3.70 -11.65 -4.42
N ARG A 43 -4.53 -11.19 -3.48
CA ARG A 43 -5.88 -10.73 -3.81
C ARG A 43 -5.72 -9.69 -4.92
N GLY A 44 -6.38 -9.91 -6.06
CA GLY A 44 -6.35 -8.98 -7.19
C GLY A 44 -6.65 -7.56 -6.69
N ASP A 45 -5.68 -6.68 -6.85
CA ASP A 45 -5.80 -5.27 -6.46
C ASP A 45 -6.44 -4.43 -7.59
N GLU A 46 -6.61 -5.00 -8.79
CA GLU A 46 -7.03 -4.27 -10.00
C GLU A 46 -8.46 -3.72 -9.90
N ALA A 47 -9.44 -4.57 -9.55
CA ALA A 47 -10.82 -4.13 -9.41
C ALA A 47 -10.99 -3.02 -8.34
N LEU A 48 -10.21 -3.10 -7.25
CA LEU A 48 -10.22 -2.08 -6.19
C LEU A 48 -9.54 -0.78 -6.67
N ARG A 49 -8.48 -0.90 -7.48
CA ARG A 49 -7.74 0.22 -8.09
C ARG A 49 -8.63 1.01 -9.06
N GLU A 50 -9.35 0.32 -9.93
CA GLU A 50 -10.30 0.94 -10.87
C GLU A 50 -11.45 1.64 -10.12
N ALA A 51 -12.07 0.98 -9.15
CA ALA A 51 -13.15 1.57 -8.36
C ALA A 51 -12.70 2.81 -7.56
N LEU A 52 -11.46 2.79 -7.05
CA LEU A 52 -10.84 3.94 -6.40
C LEU A 52 -10.61 5.10 -7.35
N LYS A 53 -10.06 4.83 -8.55
CA LYS A 53 -9.85 5.85 -9.60
C LYS A 53 -11.17 6.50 -10.01
N GLU A 54 -12.18 5.70 -10.31
CA GLU A 54 -13.49 6.20 -10.74
C GLU A 54 -14.13 7.12 -9.68
N THR A 55 -14.07 6.69 -8.40
CA THR A 55 -14.61 7.47 -7.28
C THR A 55 -13.79 8.75 -7.05
N ALA A 56 -12.46 8.68 -7.19
CA ALA A 56 -11.57 9.83 -7.03
C ALA A 56 -11.72 10.84 -8.17
N LEU A 57 -11.96 10.40 -9.41
CA LEU A 57 -12.27 11.26 -10.54
C LEU A 57 -13.57 12.05 -10.31
N ARG A 58 -14.61 11.37 -9.80
CA ARG A 58 -15.89 12.02 -9.49
C ARG A 58 -15.77 13.06 -8.37
N ARG A 59 -14.91 12.83 -7.37
CA ARG A 59 -14.73 13.73 -6.21
C ARG A 59 -13.26 13.87 -5.80
N ARG A 60 -12.50 14.64 -6.57
CA ARG A 60 -11.04 14.82 -6.42
C ARG A 60 -10.56 15.33 -5.05
N ARG A 61 -11.42 15.99 -4.25
CA ARG A 61 -11.06 16.48 -2.90
C ARG A 61 -11.12 15.39 -1.81
N TRP A 62 -11.62 14.20 -2.12
CA TRP A 62 -11.77 13.14 -1.13
C TRP A 62 -10.45 12.43 -0.83
N GLY A 63 -10.15 12.29 0.46
CA GLY A 63 -9.06 11.43 0.93
C GLY A 63 -9.48 9.96 1.06
N TYR A 64 -8.51 9.09 1.35
CA TYR A 64 -8.73 7.63 1.40
C TYR A 64 -9.87 7.19 2.35
N ARG A 65 -10.13 7.91 3.45
CA ARG A 65 -11.24 7.61 4.38
C ARG A 65 -12.61 7.82 3.74
N MET A 66 -12.77 8.92 3.01
CA MET A 66 -14.02 9.24 2.32
C MET A 66 -14.23 8.33 1.11
N LEU A 67 -13.17 8.00 0.38
CA LEU A 67 -13.21 7.01 -0.69
C LEU A 67 -13.60 5.62 -0.15
N GLY A 68 -13.04 5.20 0.99
CA GLY A 68 -13.41 3.93 1.64
C GLY A 68 -14.89 3.88 2.06
N LEU A 69 -15.45 4.98 2.58
CA LEU A 69 -16.88 5.07 2.87
C LEU A 69 -17.75 5.01 1.62
N ALA A 70 -17.32 5.65 0.54
CA ALA A 70 -18.03 5.62 -0.74
C ALA A 70 -18.03 4.22 -1.36
N LEU A 71 -16.89 3.52 -1.31
CA LEU A 71 -16.76 2.12 -1.73
C LEU A 71 -17.62 1.19 -0.87
N LYS A 72 -17.66 1.41 0.44
CA LYS A 72 -18.52 0.64 1.36
C LYS A 72 -20.00 0.76 1.01
N ARG A 73 -20.46 1.94 0.57
CA ARG A 73 -21.85 2.13 0.08
C ARG A 73 -22.13 1.39 -1.23
N ARG A 74 -21.10 1.12 -2.04
CA ARG A 74 -21.17 0.31 -3.27
C ARG A 74 -20.99 -1.20 -3.00
N GLY A 75 -20.94 -1.62 -1.74
CA GLY A 75 -20.74 -3.03 -1.36
C GLY A 75 -19.29 -3.50 -1.36
N ILE A 76 -18.33 -2.64 -1.72
CA ILE A 76 -16.90 -2.97 -1.72
C ILE A 76 -16.33 -2.64 -0.34
N THR A 77 -16.25 -3.65 0.53
CA THR A 77 -15.66 -3.53 1.87
C THR A 77 -14.25 -4.10 1.89
N ASP A 78 -13.26 -3.21 1.79
CA ASP A 78 -11.85 -3.56 1.94
C ASP A 78 -11.23 -2.91 3.18
N ASN A 79 -10.11 -3.48 3.65
CA ASN A 79 -9.38 -2.94 4.78
C ASN A 79 -8.83 -1.53 4.45
N ALA A 80 -9.03 -0.57 5.37
CA ALA A 80 -8.53 0.79 5.24
C ALA A 80 -7.02 0.87 4.95
N LYS A 81 -6.22 -0.06 5.49
CA LYS A 81 -4.77 -0.15 5.20
C LYS A 81 -4.50 -0.46 3.73
N ARG A 82 -5.28 -1.36 3.13
CA ARG A 82 -5.16 -1.77 1.73
C ARG A 82 -5.58 -0.63 0.80
N ILE A 83 -6.70 0.01 1.11
CA ILE A 83 -7.17 1.21 0.39
C ILE A 83 -6.12 2.32 0.45
N TYR A 84 -5.53 2.58 1.61
CA TYR A 84 -4.48 3.59 1.77
C TYR A 84 -3.22 3.26 0.95
N ARG A 85 -2.79 1.99 0.94
CA ARG A 85 -1.67 1.54 0.11
C ARG A 85 -1.91 1.83 -1.37
N ILE A 86 -3.05 1.37 -1.92
CA ILE A 86 -3.40 1.58 -3.33
C ILE A 86 -3.59 3.08 -3.64
N TYR A 87 -4.20 3.83 -2.72
CA TYR A 87 -4.36 5.28 -2.84
C TYR A 87 -3.03 6.03 -2.97
N ARG A 88 -1.99 5.60 -2.24
CA ARG A 88 -0.63 6.16 -2.37
C ARG A 88 0.05 5.72 -3.66
N GLU A 89 -0.04 4.45 -4.01
CA GLU A 89 0.53 3.93 -5.26
C GLU A 89 -0.06 4.63 -6.50
N GLU A 90 -1.35 4.95 -6.47
CA GLU A 90 -2.06 5.64 -7.55
C GLU A 90 -1.92 7.17 -7.53
N GLY A 91 -1.17 7.74 -6.58
CA GLY A 91 -0.93 9.18 -6.52
C GLY A 91 -2.20 10.02 -6.33
N LEU A 92 -3.29 9.43 -5.81
CA LEU A 92 -4.59 10.09 -5.61
C LEU A 92 -4.57 11.12 -4.46
N GLN A 93 -3.39 11.38 -3.90
CA GLN A 93 -3.21 12.26 -2.76
C GLN A 93 -3.54 13.71 -3.12
N VAL A 94 -4.49 14.30 -2.38
CA VAL A 94 -4.86 15.70 -2.57
C VAL A 94 -3.65 16.58 -2.25
N ARG A 95 -3.12 17.25 -3.28
CA ARG A 95 -2.00 18.19 -3.11
C ARG A 95 -2.42 19.33 -2.19
N GLN A 96 -1.80 19.42 -1.02
CA GLN A 96 -1.99 20.58 -0.17
C GLN A 96 -1.30 21.80 -0.79
N ARG A 97 -2.05 22.90 -0.94
CA ARG A 97 -1.45 24.18 -1.32
C ARG A 97 -0.54 24.64 -0.19
N ARG A 98 0.73 24.89 -0.51
CA ARG A 98 1.69 25.46 0.44
C ARG A 98 1.16 26.83 0.87
N LYS A 99 0.92 27.02 2.17
CA LYS A 99 0.53 28.33 2.70
C LYS A 99 1.65 29.32 2.34
N ARG A 100 1.30 30.44 1.70
CA ARG A 100 2.25 31.54 1.49
C ARG A 100 2.65 32.04 2.87
N LYS A 101 3.96 32.13 3.13
CA LYS A 101 4.44 32.77 4.37
C LYS A 101 4.00 34.23 4.30
N ALA A 102 3.13 34.65 5.21
CA ALA A 102 2.83 36.07 5.37
C ALA A 102 4.11 36.80 5.78
N ALA A 103 4.31 38.01 5.27
CA ALA A 103 5.38 38.87 5.76
C ALA A 103 5.21 39.05 7.28
N LYS A 104 6.31 39.05 8.02
CA LYS A 104 6.26 39.38 9.45
C LYS A 104 5.63 40.78 9.58
N PRO A 105 4.70 41.03 10.51
CA PRO A 105 4.16 42.37 10.70
C PRO A 105 5.32 43.34 10.97
N THR A 106 5.40 44.41 10.19
CA THR A 106 6.30 45.52 10.48
C THR A 106 5.84 46.17 11.78
N PRO A 107 6.73 46.48 12.73
CA PRO A 107 6.36 47.25 13.90
C PRO A 107 5.79 48.59 13.43
N SER A 108 4.56 48.90 13.86
CA SER A 108 3.93 50.18 13.59
C SER A 108 4.74 51.28 14.31
N PRO A 109 5.13 52.38 13.64
CA PRO A 109 5.80 53.48 14.31
C PRO A 109 4.75 54.28 15.10
N SER A 110 4.45 53.82 16.31
CA SER A 110 3.71 54.61 17.28
C SER A 110 4.66 55.48 18.10
N ASN A 111 4.46 56.80 17.99
CA ASN A 111 4.86 57.89 18.90
C ASN A 111 6.07 58.74 18.48
N LEU A 112 5.87 59.59 17.47
CA LEU A 112 6.55 60.89 17.43
C LEU A 112 5.68 61.88 18.21
N ILE A 113 6.05 62.11 19.48
CA ILE A 113 5.44 63.14 20.32
C ILE A 113 6.08 64.49 19.93
N THR A 114 5.23 65.41 19.48
CA THR A 114 5.49 66.84 19.30
C THR A 114 5.69 67.50 20.65
N LEU A 115 6.84 68.14 20.88
CA LEU A 115 7.04 69.28 21.79
C LEU A 115 8.08 70.22 21.17
#